data_AF-A0A7C7PW27-F1
#
_entry.id   AF-A0A7C7PW27-F1
#
_cell.length_a   1.000
_cell.length_b   1.000
_cell.length_c   1.000
_cell.angle_alpha   90.00
_cell.angle_beta   90.00
_cell.angle_gamma   90.00
#
_symmetry.space_group_name_H-M   'P 1'
#
loop_
_entity.id
_entity.type
_entity.pdbx_description
1 polymer ?
#
loop_
_entity_poly.entity_id
_entity_poly.type
_entity_poly.pdbx_seq_one_letter_code
_entity_poly.pdbx_strand_id
1 'polypeptide(L)' 'MDRRISEAEAREYAAMTWALAARAEAAGNIKLAKELVAKARRADELWARTSDTEASVYR' A
#
# COMPACT_ATOMS: atom_id res chain seq x y z
N MET A 1 2.99 -7.84 22.68
CA MET A 1 2.75 -8.55 21.40
C MET A 1 2.78 -7.50 20.31
N ASP A 2 3.97 -7.22 19.76
CA ASP A 2 4.13 -6.26 18.66
C ASP A 2 3.38 -6.82 17.45
N ARG A 3 2.22 -6.24 17.13
CA ARG A 3 1.53 -6.54 15.86
C ARG A 3 2.20 -5.72 14.75
N ARG A 4 3.48 -6.01 14.50
CA ARG A 4 4.16 -5.54 13.30
C ARG A 4 3.67 -6.42 12.17
N ILE A 5 2.89 -5.82 11.28
CA ILE A 5 2.47 -6.45 10.04
C ILE A 5 3.74 -6.85 9.30
N SER A 6 3.84 -8.10 8.86
CA SER A 6 5.03 -8.59 8.17
C SER A 6 5.18 -7.86 6.83
N GLU A 7 6.41 -7.67 6.34
CA GLU A 7 6.68 -7.08 5.01
C GLU A 7 5.86 -7.74 3.89
N ALA A 8 5.71 -9.08 3.96
CA ALA A 8 4.90 -9.84 3.02
C ALA A 8 3.42 -9.43 3.06
N GLU A 9 2.83 -9.29 4.25
CA GLU A 9 1.44 -8.87 4.42
C GLU A 9 1.20 -7.43 3.94
N ALA A 10 2.18 -6.54 4.15
CA ALA A 10 2.11 -5.16 3.66
C ALA A 10 2.13 -5.10 2.13
N ARG A 11 3.00 -5.91 1.48
CA ARG A 11 3.05 -6.02 0.01
C ARG A 11 1.77 -6.61 -0.56
N GLU A 12 1.23 -7.66 0.06
CA GLU A 12 -0.04 -8.26 -0.35
C GLU A 12 -1.19 -7.25 -0.26
N TYR A 13 -1.25 -6.49 0.83
CA TYR A 13 -2.27 -5.45 1.00
C TYR A 13 -2.17 -4.34 -0.05
N ALA A 14 -0.95 -3.88 -0.37
CA ALA A 14 -0.73 -2.88 -1.41
C ALA A 14 -1.16 -3.42 -2.80
N ALA A 15 -0.74 -4.65 -3.15
CA ALA A 15 -1.10 -5.29 -4.40
C ALA A 15 -2.62 -5.48 -4.55
N MET A 16 -3.30 -5.91 -3.47
CA MET A 16 -4.77 -6.03 -3.45
C MET A 16 -5.45 -4.67 -3.64
N THR A 17 -4.93 -3.62 -3.03
CA THR A 17 -5.50 -2.26 -3.14
C THR A 17 -5.36 -1.71 -4.56
N TRP A 18 -4.22 -1.95 -5.22
CA TRP A 18 -4.00 -1.61 -6.62
C TRP A 18 -4.93 -2.38 -7.56
N ALA A 19 -5.11 -3.68 -7.34
CA ALA A 19 -6.05 -4.50 -8.11
C ALA A 19 -7.50 -4.02 -7.95
N LEU A 20 -7.89 -3.60 -6.74
CA LEU A 20 -9.22 -3.05 -6.48
C LEU A 20 -9.44 -1.72 -7.21
N ALA A 21 -8.42 -0.85 -7.23
CA ALA A 21 -8.46 0.42 -7.95
C ALA A 21 -8.67 0.22 -9.45
N ALA A 22 -7.92 -0.69 -10.07
CA ALA A 22 -8.04 -1.01 -11.49
C ALA A 22 -9.43 -1.57 -11.84
N ARG A 23 -10.01 -2.40 -10.96
CA ARG A 23 -11.38 -2.93 -11.15
C ARG A 23 -12.44 -1.84 -11.01
N ALA A 24 -12.28 -0.91 -10.08
CA ALA A 24 -13.18 0.23 -9.94
C ALA A 24 -13.13 1.15 -11.18
N GLU A 25 -11.95 1.34 -11.77
CA GLU A 25 -11.76 2.09 -13.00
C GLU A 25 -12.43 1.39 -14.20
N ALA A 26 -12.23 0.07 -14.34
CA ALA A 26 -12.89 -0.73 -15.38
C ALA A 26 -14.43 -0.75 -15.26
N ALA A 27 -14.95 -0.63 -14.03
CA ALA A 27 -16.39 -0.52 -13.76
C ALA A 27 -16.95 0.89 -13.99
N GLY A 28 -16.13 1.86 -14.41
CA GLY A 28 -16.54 3.26 -14.62
C GLY A 28 -16.75 4.05 -13.33
N ASN A 29 -16.40 3.49 -12.16
CA ASN A 29 -16.52 4.17 -10.88
C ASN A 29 -15.26 4.99 -10.57
N ILE A 30 -15.14 6.12 -11.27
CA ILE A 30 -13.95 6.99 -11.21
C ILE A 30 -13.69 7.54 -9.80
N LYS A 31 -14.75 7.83 -9.03
CA LYS A 31 -14.59 8.34 -7.66
C LYS A 31 -13.94 7.29 -6.76
N LEU A 32 -14.46 6.06 -6.79
CA LEU A 32 -13.90 4.95 -6.01
C LEU A 32 -12.49 4.60 -6.47
N ALA A 33 -12.21 4.60 -7.77
CA ALA A 33 -10.88 4.37 -8.31
C ALA A 33 -9.86 5.38 -7.76
N LYS A 34 -10.18 6.68 -7.78
CA LYS A 34 -9.31 7.73 -7.23
C LYS A 34 -9.05 7.57 -5.73
N GLU A 35 -10.08 7.23 -4.96
CA GLU A 35 -9.93 6.98 -3.52
C GLU A 35 -9.03 5.77 -3.23
N LEU A 36 -9.14 4.71 -4.02
CA LEU A 36 -8.31 3.50 -3.89
C LEU A 36 -6.86 3.75 -4.32
N VAL A 37 -6.64 4.50 -5.41
CA VAL A 37 -5.29 4.92 -5.84
C VAL A 37 -4.61 5.77 -4.76
N ALA A 38 -5.33 6.72 -4.17
CA ALA A 38 -4.77 7.55 -3.10
C ALA A 38 -4.40 6.72 -1.85
N LYS A 39 -5.23 5.72 -1.50
CA LYS A 39 -4.92 4.77 -0.42
C LYS A 39 -3.70 3.91 -0.74
N ALA A 40 -3.60 3.40 -1.96
CA ALA A 40 -2.46 2.58 -2.39
C ALA A 40 -1.15 3.38 -2.33
N ARG A 41 -1.14 4.61 -2.85
CA ARG A 41 0.03 5.50 -2.75
C ARG A 41 0.45 5.79 -1.33
N ARG A 42 -0.51 6.04 -0.43
CA ARG A 42 -0.19 6.30 0.98
C ARG A 42 0.40 5.07 1.67
N ALA A 43 -0.05 3.87 1.30
CA ALA A 43 0.55 2.62 1.78
C ALA A 43 1.99 2.46 1.26
N ASP A 44 2.23 2.76 -0.02
CA ASP A 44 3.57 2.73 -0.62
C ASP A 44 4.52 3.78 0.01
N GLU A 45 4.05 4.99 0.29
CA GLU A 45 4.82 6.05 0.96
C GLU A 45 5.15 5.70 2.42
N LEU A 46 4.19 5.12 3.15
CA LEU A 46 4.42 4.62 4.50
C LEU A 46 5.48 3.52 4.47
N TRP A 47 5.35 2.56 3.54
CA TRP A 47 6.32 1.51 3.35
C TRP A 47 7.72 2.07 3.06
N ALA A 48 7.85 2.99 2.11
CA ALA A 48 9.13 3.61 1.75
C ALA A 48 9.82 4.26 2.96
N ARG A 49 9.06 4.94 3.84
CA ARG A 49 9.61 5.53 5.08
C ARG A 49 10.04 4.48 6.11
N THR A 50 9.29 3.40 6.28
CA THR A 50 9.69 2.31 7.20
C THR A 50 10.92 1.57 6.69
N SER A 51 11.00 1.32 5.37
CA SER A 51 12.13 0.63 4.75
C SER A 51 13.44 1.43 4.83
N ASP A 52 13.39 2.76 4.74
CA ASP A 52 14.55 3.64 4.92
C ASP A 52 15.05 3.66 6.39
N THR A 53 14.11 3.53 7.33
CA THR A 53 14.41 3.46 8.76
C THR A 53 15.08 2.13 9.13
N GLU A 54 14.62 0.99 8.59
CA GLU A 54 15.27 -0.31 8.84
C GLU A 54 16.66 -0.44 8.20
N ALA A 55 16.89 0.21 7.06
CA ALA A 55 18.21 0.24 6.42
C ALA A 55 19.27 1.03 7.23
N SER A 56 18.85 2.02 8.04
CA SER A 56 19.76 2.84 8.85
C SER A 56 20.10 2.24 10.23
N VAL A 57 19.33 1.24 10.70
CA VAL A 57 19.56 0.60 12.01
C VAL A 57 20.63 -0.51 11.94
N TYR A 58 21.04 -0.93 10.73
CA TYR A 58 22.09 -1.90 10.49
C TYR A 58 23.40 -1.30 9.92
N ARG A 59 23.68 -0.02 10.22
CA ARG A 59 24.98 0.62 9.89
C ARG A 59 25.84 0.81 11.14
#